data_AF-A0A7C2VG05-F1
#
_entry.id   AF-A0A7C2VG05-F1
#
_cell.length_a   1.000
_cell.length_b   1.000
_cell.length_c   1.000
_cell.angle_alpha   90.00
_cell.angle_beta   90.00
_cell.angle_gamma   90.00
#
_symmetry.space_group_name_H-M   'P 1'
#
loop_
_entity.id
_entity.type
_entity.pdbx_description
1 polymer ?
#
loop_
_entity_poly.entity_id
_entity_poly.type
_entity_poly.pdbx_seq_one_letter_code
_entity_poly.pdbx_strand_id
1 'polypeptide(L)'
;MDKVLFSNPSLTYSELVKRDKKEIATEFESILLKEILKEAFKPMLQNKSFDTKLYYDSFLEGISKKLAEAGGIGIAKFILENLKGWEELKK
;
A
#
# COMPACT_ATOMS: atom_id res chain seq x y z
N MET A 1 -41.27 -31.66 4.40
CA MET A 1 -40.75 -30.29 4.19
C MET A 1 -39.30 -30.31 4.64
N ASP A 2 -38.39 -30.50 3.70
CA ASP A 2 -36.95 -30.52 3.99
C ASP A 2 -36.46 -29.13 4.33
N LYS A 3 -35.81 -29.00 5.49
CA LYS A 3 -35.16 -27.76 5.91
C LYS A 3 -33.94 -27.56 5.04
N VAL A 4 -34.04 -26.66 4.06
CA VAL A 4 -32.90 -26.20 3.27
C VAL A 4 -31.93 -25.51 4.23
N LEU A 5 -30.84 -26.19 4.57
CA LEU A 5 -29.72 -25.60 5.30
C LEU A 5 -28.92 -24.75 4.31
N PHE A 6 -29.12 -23.44 4.37
CA PHE A 6 -28.22 -22.52 3.68
C PHE A 6 -26.85 -22.60 4.37
N SER A 7 -25.82 -23.06 3.65
CA SER A 7 -24.44 -22.95 4.11
C SER A 7 -24.12 -21.47 4.31
N ASN A 8 -23.49 -21.13 5.43
CA ASN A 8 -22.97 -19.78 5.67
C ASN A 8 -22.14 -19.36 4.43
N PRO A 9 -22.34 -18.17 3.85
CA PRO A 9 -21.62 -17.77 2.64
C PRO A 9 -20.12 -17.92 2.88
N SER A 10 -19.41 -18.47 1.87
CA SER A 10 -17.96 -18.61 1.89
C SER A 10 -17.34 -17.24 2.23
N LEU A 11 -16.40 -17.24 3.19
CA LEU A 11 -15.60 -16.10 3.65
C LEU A 11 -15.56 -14.95 2.63
N THR A 12 -15.91 -13.75 3.06
CA THR A 12 -15.86 -12.54 2.24
C THR A 12 -14.45 -12.40 1.65
N TYR A 13 -14.27 -11.88 0.42
CA TYR A 13 -12.94 -11.70 -0.19
C TYR A 13 -11.94 -10.98 0.75
N SER A 14 -12.44 -10.05 1.57
CA SER A 14 -11.70 -9.38 2.64
C SER A 14 -11.20 -10.29 3.76
N GLU A 15 -11.89 -11.39 4.05
CA GLU A 15 -11.50 -12.40 5.04
C GLU A 15 -10.52 -13.43 4.45
N LEU A 16 -10.62 -13.69 3.14
CA LEU A 16 -9.66 -14.52 2.38
C LEU A 16 -8.32 -13.79 2.15
N VAL A 17 -8.38 -12.46 1.98
CA VAL A 17 -7.23 -11.58 1.79
C VAL A 17 -6.96 -10.83 3.09
N LYS A 18 -6.71 -11.56 4.18
CA LYS A 18 -6.07 -10.98 5.37
C LYS A 18 -4.64 -10.58 5.00
N ARG A 19 -4.49 -9.41 4.37
CA ARG A 19 -3.20 -8.78 4.14
C ARG A 19 -2.56 -8.49 5.49
N ASP A 20 -1.28 -8.84 5.63
CA ASP A 20 -0.52 -8.54 6.83
C ASP A 20 -0.54 -7.01 7.02
N LYS A 21 -0.77 -6.55 8.26
CA LYS A 21 -0.69 -5.11 8.60
C LYS A 21 0.65 -4.53 8.16
N LYS A 22 1.73 -5.32 8.19
CA LYS A 22 3.04 -4.95 7.70
C LYS A 22 3.05 -4.68 6.20
N GLU A 23 2.45 -5.58 5.40
CA GLU A 23 2.33 -5.39 3.95
C GLU A 23 1.53 -4.13 3.62
N ILE A 24 0.42 -3.90 4.33
CA ILE A 24 -0.41 -2.70 4.15
C ILE A 24 0.38 -1.43 4.47
N ALA A 25 1.13 -1.43 5.57
CA ALA A 25 1.93 -0.28 5.98
C ALA A 25 3.07 0.00 4.98
N THR A 26 3.72 -1.03 4.47
CA THR A 26 4.76 -0.91 3.44
C THR A 26 4.19 -0.44 2.10
N GLU A 27 3.01 -0.94 1.68
CA GLU A 27 2.31 -0.50 0.47
C GLU A 27 1.93 0.98 0.57
N PHE A 28 1.43 1.42 1.73
CA PHE A 28 1.14 2.81 2.00
C PHE A 28 2.39 3.70 1.86
N GLU A 29 3.50 3.30 2.48
CA GLU A 29 4.77 4.03 2.39
C GLU A 29 5.29 4.09 0.94
N SER A 30 5.13 3.02 0.16
CA SER A 30 5.45 3.02 -1.27
C SER A 30 4.62 4.04 -2.05
N ILE A 31 3.31 4.14 -1.78
CA ILE A 31 2.44 5.11 -2.48
C ILE A 31 2.88 6.54 -2.13
N LEU A 32 3.15 6.80 -0.85
CA LEU A 32 3.62 8.11 -0.39
C LEU A 32 4.95 8.50 -1.07
N LEU A 33 5.91 7.58 -1.10
CA LEU A 33 7.19 7.79 -1.77
C LEU A 33 7.02 8.06 -3.27
N LYS A 34 6.09 7.37 -3.94
CA LYS A 34 5.78 7.61 -5.36
C LYS A 34 5.33 9.05 -5.58
N GLU A 35 4.42 9.57 -4.76
CA GLU A 35 3.91 10.93 -4.93
C GLU A 35 4.98 11.99 -4.63
N ILE A 36 5.83 11.78 -3.62
CA ILE A 36 6.97 12.66 -3.33
C ILE A 36 7.92 12.70 -4.54
N LEU A 37 8.28 11.53 -5.09
CA LEU A 37 9.15 11.45 -6.25
C LEU A 37 8.50 12.08 -7.49
N LYS A 38 7.19 11.90 -7.70
CA LYS A 38 6.48 12.52 -8.81
C LYS A 38 6.53 14.03 -8.75
N GLU A 39 6.34 14.63 -7.58
CA GLU A 39 6.44 16.08 -7.43
C GLU A 39 7.89 16.56 -7.64
N ALA A 40 8.88 15.82 -7.15
CA ALA A 40 10.29 16.14 -7.36
C ALA A 40 10.71 16.08 -8.85
N PHE A 41 10.19 15.10 -9.60
CA PHE A 41 10.50 14.91 -11.04
C PHE A 41 9.61 15.73 -11.97
N LYS A 42 8.57 16.38 -11.45
CA LYS A 42 7.61 17.16 -12.24
C LYS A 42 8.27 18.21 -13.15
N PRO A 43 9.26 19.01 -12.72
CA PRO A 43 9.93 19.99 -13.60
C PRO A 43 10.61 19.32 -14.80
N MET A 44 11.20 18.14 -14.60
CA MET A 44 11.87 17.37 -15.65
C MET A 44 10.88 16.81 -16.69
N LEU A 45 9.65 16.52 -16.26
CA LEU A 45 8.63 15.86 -17.07
C LEU A 45 7.64 16.82 -17.74
N GLN A 46 7.61 18.11 -17.37
CA GLN A 46 6.61 19.08 -17.86
C GLN A 46 6.45 19.07 -19.39
N ASN A 47 7.55 19.10 -20.13
CA ASN A 47 7.57 19.20 -21.60
C ASN A 47 7.75 17.85 -22.31
N LYS A 48 7.59 16.73 -21.61
CA LYS A 48 7.74 15.38 -22.20
C LYS A 48 6.42 14.86 -22.77
N SER A 49 6.52 13.97 -23.76
CA SER A 49 5.36 13.28 -24.35
C SER A 49 4.61 12.44 -23.31
N PHE A 50 3.35 12.12 -23.61
CA PHE A 50 2.54 11.25 -22.75
C PHE A 50 3.22 9.91 -22.49
N ASP A 51 3.75 9.25 -23.52
CA ASP A 51 4.42 7.95 -23.39
C ASP A 51 5.64 8.03 -22.47
N THR A 52 6.39 9.13 -22.56
CA THR A 52 7.52 9.38 -21.67
C THR A 52 7.04 9.53 -20.23
N LYS A 53 5.97 10.30 -20.00
CA LYS A 53 5.39 10.48 -18.66
C LYS A 53 4.90 9.15 -18.07
N LEU A 54 4.28 8.29 -18.88
CA LEU A 54 3.82 6.98 -18.47
C LEU A 54 4.98 6.04 -18.10
N TYR A 55 6.05 6.03 -18.90
CA TYR A 55 7.27 5.29 -18.60
C TYR A 55 7.87 5.73 -17.25
N TYR A 56 7.99 7.05 -17.04
CA TYR A 56 8.49 7.58 -15.78
C TYR A 56 7.57 7.26 -14.60
N ASP A 57 6.25 7.30 -14.76
CA ASP A 57 5.33 6.91 -13.67
C ASP A 57 5.52 5.44 -13.26
N SER A 58 5.70 4.54 -14.23
CA SER A 58 5.98 3.13 -13.99
C SER A 58 7.34 2.90 -13.34
N PHE A 59 8.36 3.65 -13.78
CA PHE A 59 9.69 3.62 -13.19
C PHE A 59 9.68 4.10 -11.73
N LEU A 60 9.03 5.24 -11.46
CA LEU A 60 8.88 5.78 -10.12
C LEU A 60 8.11 4.83 -9.21
N GLU A 61 7.09 4.14 -9.73
CA GLU A 61 6.39 3.11 -8.97
C GLU A 61 7.31 1.96 -8.55
N GLY A 62 8.15 1.47 -9.47
CA GLY A 62 9.11 0.41 -9.19
C GLY A 62 10.14 0.83 -8.12
N ILE A 63 10.68 2.05 -8.24
CA ILE A 63 11.60 2.60 -7.25
C ILE A 63 10.94 2.75 -5.88
N SER A 64 9.75 3.34 -5.82
CA SER A 64 9.07 3.55 -4.54
C SER A 64 8.76 2.26 -3.81
N LYS A 65 8.35 1.21 -4.54
CA LYS A 65 8.15 -0.13 -3.97
C LYS A 65 9.45 -0.67 -3.38
N LYS A 66 10.54 -0.60 -4.13
CA LYS A 66 11.86 -1.08 -3.67
C LYS A 66 12.40 -0.29 -2.48
N LEU A 67 12.19 1.03 -2.46
CA LEU A 67 12.56 1.87 -1.33
C LEU A 67 11.77 1.51 -0.08
N ALA A 68 10.44 1.36 -0.19
CA ALA A 68 9.60 0.96 0.93
C ALA A 68 9.97 -0.45 1.46
N GLU A 69 10.22 -1.41 0.56
CA GLU A 69 10.69 -2.76 0.92
C GLU A 69 12.04 -2.75 1.64
N ALA A 70 12.95 -1.84 1.27
CA ALA A 70 14.27 -1.69 1.89
C ALA A 70 14.25 -0.95 3.24
N GLY A 71 13.07 -0.53 3.73
CA GLY A 71 12.90 0.16 5.01
C GLY A 71 12.37 1.59 4.89
N GLY A 72 12.30 2.14 3.68
CA GLY A 72 11.68 3.42 3.37
C GLY A 72 12.25 4.60 4.17
N ILE A 73 11.36 5.50 4.56
CA ILE A 73 11.62 6.67 5.41
C ILE A 73 11.11 6.46 6.85
N GLY A 74 10.57 5.26 7.15
CA GLY A 74 10.11 4.86 8.48
C GLY A 74 8.63 5.04 8.75
N ILE A 75 7.82 5.40 7.73
CA ILE A 75 6.38 5.60 7.90
C ILE A 75 5.66 4.28 8.17
N ALA A 76 6.03 3.19 7.48
CA ALA A 76 5.44 1.88 7.75
C ALA A 76 5.71 1.44 9.19
N LYS A 77 6.94 1.66 9.68
CA LYS A 77 7.33 1.36 11.06
C LYS A 77 6.50 2.18 12.06
N PHE A 78 6.38 3.49 11.84
CA PHE A 78 5.58 4.37 12.69
C PHE A 78 4.11 3.93 12.77
N ILE A 79 3.50 3.58 11.65
CA ILE A 79 2.10 3.10 11.61
C ILE A 79 1.94 1.82 12.44
N LEU A 80 2.85 0.86 12.27
CA LEU A 80 2.80 -0.43 12.97
C LEU A 80 3.01 -0.29 14.48
N GLU A 81 3.90 0.60 14.91
CA GLU A 81 4.14 0.87 16.33
C GLU A 81 2.92 1.49 17.01
N ASN A 82 2.27 2.46 16.36
CA ASN A 82 1.07 3.09 16.89
C ASN A 82 -0.14 2.14 16.91
N LEU A 83 -0.27 1.27 15.91
CA LEU A 83 -1.31 0.24 15.88
C LEU A 83 -1.18 -0.75 17.04
N LYS A 84 0.04 -1.18 17.38
CA LYS A 84 0.28 -2.05 18.53
C LYS A 84 -0.09 -1.37 19.84
N GLY A 85 0.34 -0.13 20.05
CA GLY A 85 -0.03 0.64 21.24
C GLY A 85 -1.54 0.79 21.42
N TRP A 86 -2.29 0.96 20.33
CA TRP A 86 -3.76 1.00 20.37
C TRP A 86 -4.43 -0.32 20.76
N GLU A 87 -3.85 -1.46 20.37
CA GLU A 87 -4.36 -2.78 20.76
C GLU A 87 -4.06 -3.11 22.22
N GLU A 88 -2.94 -2.62 22.75
CA GLU A 88 -2.57 -2.75 24.16
C GLU A 88 -3.47 -1.91 25.07
N LEU A 89 -3.88 -0.71 24.64
CA LEU A 89 -4.80 0.16 25.38
C LEU A 89 -6.26 -0.35 25.44
N LYS A 90 -6.63 -1.32 24.59
CA LYS A 90 -7.98 -1.91 24.56
C LYS A 90 -8.13 -3.18 25.40
N LYS A 91 -7.03 -3.71 25.95
CA LYS A 91 -7.04 -4.83 26.90
C LYS A 91 -7.21 -4.34 28.33
#